data_AF-A0A2A2A6N5-F1
#
_entry.id   AF-A0A2A2A6N5-F1
#
_cell.length_a   1.000
_cell.length_b   1.000
_cell.length_c   1.000
_cell.angle_alpha   90.00
_cell.angle_beta   90.00
_cell.angle_gamma   90.00
#
_symmetry.space_group_name_H-M   'P 1'
#
loop_
_entity.id
_entity.type
_entity.pdbx_description
1 polymer ?
#
loop_
_entity_poly.entity_id
_entity_poly.type
_entity_poly.pdbx_seq_one_letter_code
_entity_poly.pdbx_strand_id
1 'polypeptide(L)' 'MEAMPEINAGGVVLIYQGQAYGWRDCVRDPHKDRPGALAVDLVGQVWQAQGVDDERGAQAWVPVQASMQGGRP' A
#
# COMPACT_ATOMS: atom_id res chain seq x y z
N MET A 1 -1.74 36.52 -3.77
CA MET A 1 -1.03 35.39 -3.15
C MET A 1 -1.92 34.19 -3.39
N GLU A 2 -1.61 33.38 -4.40
CA GLU A 2 -2.38 32.15 -4.63
C GLU A 2 -2.11 31.21 -3.45
N ALA A 3 -3.16 30.76 -2.78
CA ALA A 3 -3.03 29.78 -1.71
C ALA A 3 -2.38 28.53 -2.32
N MET A 4 -1.24 28.11 -1.80
CA MET A 4 -0.69 26.82 -2.19
C MET A 4 -1.74 25.76 -1.86
N PRO A 5 -2.06 24.85 -2.79
CA PRO A 5 -3.03 23.81 -2.54
C PRO A 5 -2.62 23.07 -1.26
N GLU A 6 -3.57 22.85 -0.35
CA GLU A 6 -3.33 22.09 0.87
C GLU A 6 -2.64 20.79 0.49
N ILE A 7 -1.36 20.66 0.86
CA ILE A 7 -0.65 19.41 0.74
C ILE A 7 -1.39 18.46 1.68
N ASN A 8 -2.12 17.50 1.10
CA ASN A 8 -2.84 16.51 1.87
C ASN A 8 -1.79 15.69 2.64
N ALA A 9 -1.64 15.97 3.93
CA ALA A 9 -0.60 15.40 4.80
C ALA A 9 -0.91 13.95 5.20
N GLY A 10 -1.67 13.24 4.37
CA GLY A 10 -2.27 11.93 4.60
C GLY A 10 -1.96 10.95 3.46
N GLY A 11 -2.46 9.71 3.60
CA GLY A 11 -2.52 8.76 2.49
C GLY A 11 -1.52 7.63 2.53
N VAL A 12 -1.58 6.83 1.47
CA VAL A 12 -0.79 5.62 1.28
C VAL A 12 -0.06 5.67 -0.05
N VAL A 13 1.21 5.28 -0.04
CA VAL A 13 1.97 5.01 -1.26
C VAL A 13 1.75 3.56 -1.65
N LEU A 14 1.52 3.33 -2.94
CA LEU A 14 1.34 2.00 -3.50
C LEU A 14 2.62 1.55 -4.19
N ILE A 15 3.10 0.37 -3.84
CA ILE A 15 4.34 -0.22 -4.33
C ILE A 15 4.02 -1.58 -4.96
N TYR A 16 4.55 -1.84 -6.15
CA TYR A 16 4.44 -3.15 -6.81
C TYR A 16 5.80 -3.50 -7.43
N GLN A 17 6.27 -4.73 -7.20
CA GLN A 17 7.59 -5.20 -7.66
C GLN A 17 8.74 -4.23 -7.32
N GLY A 18 8.70 -3.63 -6.12
CA GLY A 18 9.73 -2.70 -5.64
C GLY A 18 9.64 -1.27 -6.20
N GLN A 19 8.62 -0.94 -7.00
CA GLN A 19 8.43 0.39 -7.56
C GLN A 19 7.15 1.04 -7.06
N ALA A 20 7.24 2.31 -6.64
CA ALA A 20 6.06 3.10 -6.34
C ALA A 20 5.31 3.42 -7.63
N TYR A 21 4.01 3.08 -7.69
CA TYR A 21 3.18 3.28 -8.88
C TYR A 21 2.02 4.25 -8.64
N GLY A 22 1.80 4.69 -7.40
CA GLY A 22 0.75 5.65 -7.10
C GLY A 22 0.69 6.05 -5.64
N TRP A 23 -0.17 7.02 -5.38
CA TRP A 23 -0.54 7.48 -4.04
C TRP A 23 -2.06 7.64 -3.97
N ARG A 24 -2.64 7.35 -2.81
CA ARG A 24 -4.08 7.50 -2.54
C ARG A 24 -4.29 8.08 -1.15
N ASP A 25 -5.44 8.69 -0.92
CA ASP A 25 -5.85 9.23 0.38
C ASP A 25 -6.07 8.14 1.44
N CYS A 26 -6.45 6.93 1.04
CA CYS A 26 -6.59 5.77 1.91
C CYS A 26 -6.49 4.44 1.14
N VAL A 27 -6.34 3.33 1.87
CA VAL A 27 -6.46 1.98 1.31
C VAL A 27 -7.94 1.74 0.96
N ARG A 28 -8.23 1.55 -0.33
CA ARG A 28 -9.57 1.34 -0.88
C ARG A 28 -9.66 -0.04 -1.55
N ASP A 29 -10.79 -0.29 -2.19
CA ASP A 29 -11.15 -1.54 -2.89
C ASP A 29 -9.94 -2.24 -3.56
N PRO A 30 -9.52 -3.41 -3.05
CA PRO A 30 -8.35 -4.15 -3.55
C PRO A 30 -8.55 -4.70 -4.96
N HIS A 31 -9.78 -4.82 -5.47
CA HIS A 31 -10.05 -5.47 -6.76
C HIS A 31 -9.42 -4.76 -7.96
N LYS A 32 -9.03 -3.50 -7.80
CA LYS A 32 -8.33 -2.72 -8.82
C LYS A 32 -6.81 -2.78 -8.70
N ASP A 33 -6.29 -3.42 -7.66
CA ASP A 33 -4.87 -3.54 -7.38
C ASP A 33 -4.34 -4.94 -7.70
N ARG A 34 -3.07 -5.00 -8.08
CA ARG A 34 -2.40 -6.25 -8.44
C ARG A 34 -2.10 -7.05 -7.17
N PRO A 35 -2.37 -8.37 -7.12
CA PRO A 35 -1.90 -9.22 -6.03
C PRO A 35 -0.40 -9.04 -5.77
N GLY A 36 -0.01 -8.89 -4.51
CA GLY A 36 1.36 -8.59 -4.10
C GLY A 36 1.71 -7.10 -4.06
N ALA A 37 0.81 -6.20 -4.48
CA ALA A 37 1.00 -4.77 -4.22
C ALA A 37 1.03 -4.49 -2.71
N LEU A 38 1.81 -3.51 -2.32
CA LEU A 38 1.93 -3.02 -0.95
C LEU A 38 1.34 -1.61 -0.88
N ALA A 39 0.54 -1.35 0.15
CA ALA A 39 0.15 0.00 0.55
C ALA A 39 0.91 0.34 1.83
N VAL A 40 1.56 1.50 1.87
CA VAL A 40 2.33 1.97 3.02
C VAL A 40 1.83 3.35 3.43
N ASP A 41 1.40 3.50 4.68
CA ASP A 41 0.97 4.79 5.22
C ASP A 41 2.11 5.60 5.85
N LEU A 42 1.75 6.77 6.40
CA LEU A 42 2.67 7.72 7.02
C LEU A 42 3.31 7.25 8.32
N VAL A 43 2.72 6.27 9.00
CA VAL A 43 3.26 5.69 10.24
C VAL A 43 3.99 4.38 9.98
N GLY A 44 4.14 3.99 8.70
CA GLY A 44 4.83 2.78 8.28
C GLY A 44 3.98 1.51 8.42
N GLN A 45 2.66 1.62 8.60
CA GLN A 45 1.78 0.47 8.47
C GLN A 45 1.77 0.01 7.02
N VAL A 46 1.91 -1.31 6.84
CA VAL A 46 1.96 -1.93 5.53
C VAL A 46 0.79 -2.89 5.39
N TRP A 47 0.08 -2.80 4.27
CA TRP A 47 -0.90 -3.79 3.85
C TRP A 47 -0.47 -4.40 2.53
N GLN A 48 -0.66 -5.70 2.36
CA GLN A 48 -0.43 -6.40 1.11
C GLN A 48 -1.77 -6.75 0.46
N ALA A 49 -1.90 -6.45 -0.82
CA ALA A 49 -3.02 -6.87 -1.63
C ALA A 49 -2.90 -8.39 -1.85
N GLN A 50 -3.75 -9.18 -1.22
CA GLN A 50 -3.82 -10.62 -1.43
C GLN A 50 -4.87 -10.93 -2.49
N GLY A 51 -4.49 -11.77 -3.45
CA GLY A 51 -5.36 -12.27 -4.50
C GLY A 51 -4.76 -13.54 -5.10
N VAL A 52 -5.55 -14.21 -5.92
CA VAL A 52 -5.17 -15.50 -6.53
C VAL A 52 -4.26 -15.27 -7.74
N ASP A 53 -4.60 -14.30 -8.58
CA ASP A 53 -3.88 -13.96 -9.81
C ASP A 53 -4.20 -12.53 -10.27
N ASP A 54 -3.38 -12.00 -11.19
CA ASP A 54 -3.50 -10.64 -11.74
C ASP A 54 -4.80 -10.44 -12.55
N GLU A 55 -5.43 -11.51 -13.05
CA GLU A 55 -6.66 -11.45 -13.86
C GLU A 55 -7.91 -11.26 -12.98
N ARG A 56 -7.90 -11.79 -11.75
CA ARG A 56 -8.98 -11.66 -10.76
C ARG A 56 -8.74 -10.53 -9.75
N GLY A 57 -7.55 -9.93 -9.76
CA GLY A 57 -7.16 -8.83 -8.88
C GLY A 57 -6.99 -9.26 -7.42
N ALA A 58 -6.59 -8.32 -6.57
CA ALA A 58 -6.57 -8.57 -5.13
C ALA A 58 -8.01 -8.63 -4.57
N GLN A 59 -8.26 -9.57 -3.67
CA GLN A 59 -9.54 -9.77 -2.98
C GLN A 59 -9.58 -9.06 -1.63
N ALA A 60 -8.42 -8.83 -1.02
CA ALA A 60 -8.32 -8.18 0.29
C ALA A 60 -6.99 -7.46 0.45
N TRP A 61 -6.99 -6.36 1.20
CA TRP A 61 -5.78 -5.80 1.79
C TRP A 61 -5.57 -6.42 3.16
N VAL A 62 -4.46 -7.15 3.33
CA VAL A 62 -4.13 -7.83 4.59
C VAL A 62 -2.98 -7.08 5.26
N PRO A 63 -3.11 -6.66 6.53
CA PRO A 63 -2.01 -6.04 7.26
C PRO A 63 -0.80 -6.97 7.29
N VAL A 64 0.35 -6.47 6.86
CA VAL A 64 1.62 -7.17 7.04
C VAL A 64 2.04 -6.90 8.47
N GLN A 65 1.83 -7.87 9.35
CA GLN A 65 2.50 -7.83 10.65
C GLN A 65 3.99 -7.91 10.37
N ALA A 66 4.73 -6.89 10.79
CA ALA A 66 6.17 -7.02 10.91
C ALA A 66 6.41 -8.16 11.90
N SER A 67 6.67 -9.37 11.38
CA SER A 67 7.37 -10.35 12.18
C SER A 67 8.70 -9.70 12.47
N MET A 68 8.92 -9.32 13.73
CA MET A 68 10.27 -9.08 14.21
C MET A 68 11.00 -10.42 14.07
N GLN A 69 11.46 -10.73 12.86
CA GLN A 69 12.51 -11.71 12.67
C GLN A 69 13.77 -11.00 13.15
N GLY A 70 13.88 -10.97 14.49
CA GLY A 70 15.09 -10.63 15.19
C GLY A 70 16.23 -11.43 14.57
N GLY A 71 17.36 -10.74 14.42
CA GLY A 71 18.53 -11.26 13.74
C GLY A 71 18.86 -12.69 14.14
N ARG A 72 19.32 -13.46 13.16
CA ARG A 72 20.32 -14.48 13.45
C ARG A 72 21.68 -13.96 12.97
N PRO A 73 22.73 -14.21 13.78
CA PRO A 73 24.06 -13.64 13.59
C PRO A 73 24.72 -14.08 12.28
#